data_AF-M7TU69-F1
#
_entry.id   AF-M7TU69-F1
#
_cell.length_a   1.000
_cell.length_b   1.000
_cell.length_c   1.000
_cell.angle_alpha   90.00
_cell.angle_beta   90.00
_cell.angle_gamma   90.00
#
_symmetry.space_group_name_H-M   'P 1'
#
loop_
_entity.id
_entity.type
_entity.pdbx_description
1 polymer ?
#
loop_
_entity_poly.entity_id
_entity_poly.type
_entity_poly.pdbx_seq_one_letter_code
_entity_poly.pdbx_strand_id
1 'polypeptide(L)'
;MHILLLMDQGHWEKATTILDAWGSNLIDVIGTDASLLVALDGDLLVNAAEIMRWEGGWVEQGAKASGTSGFSNQLYWLFARQSIIIGQANYGLASIKALLSFAVYLDDVSMYNYALNAYQNDLCAGVLGNWDTETGQGSETGRDQGHATTALGWAAEAARVVQSQGHDIYSLHDNLILKGAEYTAKYNLGYEVPYDSKFYRCEAILVNGPWDAPSNISRGAASGPHVWDIIYHQYVVKRGLEAPEREAFN
;
A
#
# COMPACT_ATOMS: atom_id res chain seq x y z
N MET A 1 -5.37 15.33 -1.00
CA MET A 1 -5.23 15.86 -2.38
C MET A 1 -5.64 17.33 -2.55
N HIS A 2 -6.38 17.97 -1.63
CA HIS A 2 -6.74 19.40 -1.72
C HIS A 2 -5.60 20.38 -1.37
N ILE A 3 -4.55 19.91 -0.68
CA ILE A 3 -3.38 20.72 -0.30
C ILE A 3 -2.53 21.12 -1.53
N LEU A 4 -2.43 20.24 -2.54
CA LEU A 4 -1.56 20.42 -3.70
C LEU A 4 -2.09 21.39 -4.77
N LEU A 5 -3.41 21.60 -4.85
CA LEU A 5 -4.02 22.28 -6.00
C LEU A 5 -4.03 23.81 -5.91
N LEU A 6 -3.76 24.39 -4.75
CA LEU A 6 -3.83 25.85 -4.56
C LEU A 6 -2.57 26.46 -3.93
N MET A 7 -1.64 25.65 -3.41
CA MET A 7 -0.49 26.13 -2.62
C MET A 7 -0.91 27.18 -1.57
N ASP A 8 -2.09 26.99 -0.98
CA ASP A 8 -2.63 27.93 0.01
C ASP A 8 -1.81 27.81 1.31
N GLN A 9 -1.29 28.94 1.76
CA GLN A 9 -0.43 29.02 2.94
C GLN A 9 -1.13 28.49 4.21
N GLY A 10 -2.45 28.61 4.33
CA GLY A 10 -3.19 28.09 5.48
C GLY A 10 -3.21 26.55 5.52
N HIS A 11 -3.30 25.89 4.37
CA HIS A 11 -3.18 24.42 4.30
C HIS A 11 -1.78 23.95 4.70
N TRP A 12 -0.75 24.68 4.25
CA TRP A 12 0.63 24.42 4.61
C TRP A 12 0.84 24.44 6.13
N GLU A 13 0.51 25.58 6.74
CA GLU A 13 0.70 25.80 8.17
C GLU A 13 -0.08 24.78 9.01
N LYS A 14 -1.29 24.41 8.55
CA LYS A 14 -2.08 23.42 9.28
C LYS A 14 -1.48 22.02 9.19
N ALA A 15 -0.98 21.62 8.02
CA ALA A 15 -0.35 20.32 7.83
C ALA A 15 0.92 20.19 8.67
N THR A 16 1.83 21.18 8.62
CA THR A 16 3.06 21.16 9.41
C THR A 16 2.79 21.20 10.91
N THR A 17 1.78 21.96 11.35
CA THR A 17 1.34 21.98 12.77
C THR A 17 0.89 20.60 13.24
N ILE A 18 0.16 19.86 12.40
CA ILE A 18 -0.27 18.49 12.74
C ILE A 18 0.96 17.57 12.82
N LEU A 19 1.84 17.60 11.82
CA LEU A 19 3.05 16.77 11.79
C LEU A 19 3.96 17.03 13.01
N ASP A 20 4.19 18.30 13.35
CA ASP A 20 4.97 18.70 14.53
C ASP A 20 4.30 18.26 15.85
N ALA A 21 2.97 18.36 15.93
CA ALA A 21 2.21 17.93 17.10
C ALA A 21 2.31 16.41 17.30
N TRP A 22 2.22 15.61 16.23
CA TRP A 22 2.45 14.17 16.29
C TRP A 22 3.90 13.87 16.70
N GLY A 23 4.87 14.52 16.07
CA GLY A 23 6.29 14.36 16.37
C GLY A 23 6.64 14.61 17.84
N SER A 24 5.99 15.59 18.45
CA SER A 24 6.30 16.06 19.81
C SER A 24 5.49 15.40 20.91
N ASN A 25 4.26 14.93 20.62
CA ASN A 25 3.33 14.46 21.65
C ASN A 25 2.99 12.96 21.59
N LEU A 26 3.20 12.30 20.45
CA LEU A 26 2.94 10.87 20.36
C LEU A 26 3.98 10.10 21.19
N ILE A 27 3.49 9.24 22.09
CA ILE A 27 4.34 8.43 22.96
C ILE A 27 4.25 6.93 22.68
N ASP A 28 3.11 6.45 22.16
CA ASP A 28 2.90 5.04 21.86
C ASP A 28 1.71 4.86 20.89
N VAL A 29 1.70 3.73 20.19
CA VAL A 29 0.58 3.25 19.36
C VAL A 29 0.27 1.82 19.80
N ILE A 30 -0.89 1.64 20.42
CA ILE A 30 -1.30 0.37 21.03
C ILE A 30 -2.64 -0.12 20.47
N GLY A 31 -2.89 -1.42 20.59
CA GLY A 31 -4.12 -2.08 20.14
C GLY A 31 -3.85 -3.20 19.14
N THR A 32 -4.85 -4.05 18.92
CA THR A 32 -4.74 -5.20 18.01
C THR A 32 -4.56 -4.78 16.55
N ASP A 33 -5.12 -3.64 16.16
CA ASP A 33 -5.05 -3.10 14.81
C ASP A 33 -3.99 -1.99 14.66
N ALA A 34 -3.11 -1.81 15.64
CA ALA A 34 -2.09 -0.76 15.62
C ALA A 34 -1.19 -0.83 14.38
N SER A 35 -0.82 -2.04 13.96
CA SER A 35 0.01 -2.24 12.76
C SER A 35 -0.71 -1.86 11.47
N LEU A 36 -2.01 -2.17 11.34
CA LEU A 36 -2.81 -1.75 10.19
C LEU A 36 -3.02 -0.23 10.17
N LEU A 37 -3.38 0.35 11.34
CA LEU A 37 -3.55 1.78 11.49
C LEU A 37 -2.29 2.53 11.03
N VAL A 38 -1.13 2.12 11.52
CA VAL A 38 0.15 2.71 11.14
C VAL A 38 0.46 2.48 9.66
N ALA A 39 0.18 1.29 9.14
CA ALA A 39 0.44 0.98 7.73
C ALA A 39 -0.40 1.84 6.76
N LEU A 40 -1.59 2.28 7.18
CA LEU A 40 -2.48 3.12 6.38
C LEU A 40 -2.28 4.61 6.68
N ASP A 41 -2.49 5.02 7.92
CA ASP A 41 -2.46 6.43 8.32
C ASP A 41 -1.03 6.95 8.47
N GLY A 42 -0.11 6.10 8.93
CA GLY A 42 1.31 6.46 8.96
C GLY A 42 1.85 6.69 7.54
N ASP A 43 1.46 5.86 6.58
CA ASP A 43 1.80 6.02 5.16
C ASP A 43 1.23 7.34 4.59
N LEU A 44 -0.01 7.69 4.93
CA LEU A 44 -0.58 8.99 4.55
C LEU A 44 0.19 10.17 5.17
N LEU A 45 0.54 10.06 6.46
CA LEU A 45 1.28 11.10 7.18
C LEU A 45 2.69 11.29 6.62
N VAL A 46 3.41 10.20 6.29
CA VAL A 46 4.77 10.32 5.73
C VAL A 46 4.75 10.91 4.33
N ASN A 47 3.76 10.57 3.49
CA ASN A 47 3.62 11.19 2.18
C ASN A 47 3.32 12.69 2.30
N ALA A 48 2.47 13.09 3.26
CA ALA A 48 2.26 14.50 3.56
C ALA A 48 3.56 15.17 4.03
N ALA A 49 4.31 14.54 4.93
CA ALA A 49 5.57 15.02 5.46
C ALA A 49 6.63 15.20 4.37
N GLU A 50 6.73 14.27 3.41
CA GLU A 50 7.66 14.36 2.27
C GLU A 50 7.33 15.55 1.37
N ILE A 51 6.04 15.77 1.05
CA ILE A 51 5.61 16.96 0.30
C ILE A 51 5.93 18.22 1.10
N MET A 52 5.66 18.24 2.42
CA MET A 52 5.94 19.40 3.26
C MET A 52 7.45 19.69 3.35
N ARG A 53 8.30 18.66 3.32
CA ARG A 53 9.74 18.84 3.35
C ARG A 53 10.26 19.47 2.04
N TRP A 54 9.83 18.94 0.90
CA TRP A 54 10.40 19.30 -0.40
C TRP A 54 9.75 20.50 -1.09
N GLU A 55 8.43 20.66 -0.98
CA GLU A 55 7.70 21.71 -1.71
C GLU A 55 7.61 23.04 -0.95
N GLY A 56 7.90 23.05 0.35
CA GLY A 56 7.82 24.28 1.15
C GLY A 56 8.75 24.33 2.35
N GLY A 57 9.79 23.49 2.35
CA GLY A 57 10.93 23.63 3.25
C GLY A 57 10.59 23.44 4.73
N TRP A 58 9.55 22.65 5.04
CA TRP A 58 9.27 22.30 6.43
C TRP A 58 10.41 21.47 7.00
N VAL A 59 10.84 21.86 8.19
CA VAL A 59 11.77 21.12 9.02
C VAL A 59 11.02 20.78 10.30
N GLU A 60 10.95 19.49 10.61
CA GLU A 60 10.20 19.02 11.77
C GLU A 60 10.71 19.62 13.08
N GLN A 61 9.80 19.96 13.97
CA GLN A 61 10.15 20.45 15.29
C GLN A 61 10.80 19.35 16.13
N GLY A 62 11.96 19.69 16.73
CA GLY A 62 12.67 18.81 17.67
C GLY A 62 13.72 17.88 17.06
N ALA A 63 13.90 17.88 15.73
CA ALA A 63 14.87 17.03 15.02
C ALA A 63 16.29 17.17 15.59
N LYS A 64 16.93 16.05 15.96
CA LYS A 64 18.35 15.99 16.34
C LYS A 64 18.97 14.67 15.91
N ALA A 65 20.27 14.70 15.59
CA ALA A 65 21.03 13.55 15.09
C ALA A 65 21.13 12.34 16.05
N SER A 66 20.79 12.50 17.33
CA SER A 66 20.95 11.45 18.36
C SER A 66 19.67 11.13 19.14
N GLY A 67 18.50 11.27 18.51
CA GLY A 67 17.21 10.89 19.10
C GLY A 67 16.66 11.92 20.09
N THR A 68 15.76 12.76 19.61
CA THR A 68 14.75 13.47 20.41
C THR A 68 13.44 13.52 19.62
N SER A 69 12.37 14.01 20.25
CA SER A 69 11.06 14.35 19.67
C SER A 69 11.13 14.87 18.24
N GLY A 70 10.15 14.56 17.41
CA GLY A 70 10.11 14.95 16.00
C GLY A 70 9.44 13.86 15.16
N PHE A 71 8.87 14.23 14.02
CA PHE A 71 8.08 13.31 13.21
C PHE A 71 8.90 12.09 12.75
N SER A 72 10.14 12.28 12.31
CA SER A 72 11.07 11.23 11.90
C SER A 72 11.37 10.24 13.03
N ASN A 73 11.49 10.73 14.26
CA ASN A 73 11.70 9.87 15.43
C ASN A 73 10.47 9.00 15.71
N GLN A 74 9.26 9.55 15.62
CA GLN A 74 8.03 8.77 15.77
C GLN A 74 7.85 7.77 14.64
N LEU A 75 8.19 8.18 13.42
CA LEU A 75 8.15 7.32 12.25
C LEU A 75 9.07 6.10 12.41
N TYR A 76 10.30 6.31 12.89
CA TYR A 76 11.24 5.21 13.11
C TYR A 76 10.86 4.33 14.31
N TRP A 77 10.62 4.92 15.49
CA TRP A 77 10.48 4.15 16.74
C TRP A 77 9.08 3.60 16.99
N LEU A 78 8.05 4.31 16.55
CA LEU A 78 6.66 3.89 16.75
C LEU A 78 6.07 3.29 15.49
N PHE A 79 6.25 3.91 14.32
CA PHE A 79 5.52 3.48 13.13
C PHE A 79 6.20 2.27 12.46
N ALA A 80 7.47 2.39 12.08
CA ALA A 80 8.19 1.29 11.45
C ALA A 80 8.24 0.04 12.34
N ARG A 81 8.31 0.21 13.66
CA ARG A 81 8.23 -0.89 14.63
C ARG A 81 6.91 -1.67 14.54
N GLN A 82 5.80 -1.01 14.26
CA GLN A 82 4.50 -1.68 14.11
C GLN A 82 4.39 -2.39 12.75
N SER A 83 5.08 -1.90 11.70
CA SER A 83 5.02 -2.48 10.35
C SER A 83 6.11 -3.52 10.05
N ILE A 84 7.20 -3.59 10.84
CA ILE A 84 8.31 -4.54 10.60
C ILE A 84 7.92 -6.01 10.83
N ILE A 85 6.85 -6.27 11.60
CA ILE A 85 6.25 -7.59 11.68
C ILE A 85 5.18 -7.64 10.58
N ILE A 86 5.62 -8.04 9.39
CA ILE A 86 4.77 -8.09 8.20
C ILE A 86 3.66 -9.15 8.41
N GLY A 87 2.40 -8.71 8.32
CA GLY A 87 1.23 -9.59 8.36
C GLY A 87 1.06 -10.39 7.06
N GLN A 88 -0.15 -10.86 6.74
CA GLN A 88 -0.38 -11.64 5.52
C GLN A 88 -1.27 -10.92 4.51
N ALA A 89 -1.15 -11.35 3.25
CA ALA A 89 -1.94 -10.94 2.10
C ALA A 89 -2.05 -9.41 1.99
N ASN A 90 -3.27 -8.86 1.88
CA ASN A 90 -3.45 -7.43 1.71
C ASN A 90 -2.95 -6.62 2.93
N TYR A 91 -3.05 -7.18 4.13
CA TYR A 91 -2.56 -6.56 5.36
C TYR A 91 -1.04 -6.44 5.32
N GLY A 92 -0.35 -7.53 4.99
CA GLY A 92 1.10 -7.53 4.87
C GLY A 92 1.59 -6.59 3.77
N LEU A 93 0.88 -6.50 2.63
CA LEU A 93 1.18 -5.50 1.59
C LEU A 93 1.05 -4.06 2.10
N ALA A 94 0.06 -3.76 2.94
CA ALA A 94 -0.07 -2.45 3.54
C ALA A 94 1.17 -2.14 4.41
N SER A 95 1.64 -3.10 5.23
CA SER A 95 2.86 -2.95 6.02
C SER A 95 4.09 -2.74 5.14
N ILE A 96 4.26 -3.52 4.07
CA ILE A 96 5.38 -3.40 3.13
C ILE A 96 5.39 -2.02 2.46
N LYS A 97 4.24 -1.55 1.97
CA LYS A 97 4.09 -0.21 1.40
C LYS A 97 4.53 0.86 2.38
N ALA A 98 4.00 0.82 3.60
CA ALA A 98 4.31 1.81 4.62
C ALA A 98 5.80 1.82 4.96
N LEU A 99 6.44 0.65 5.11
CA LEU A 99 7.88 0.55 5.35
C LEU A 99 8.70 1.15 4.21
N LEU A 100 8.31 0.98 2.94
CA LEU A 100 8.98 1.62 1.80
C LEU A 100 8.87 3.14 1.90
N SER A 101 7.68 3.68 2.16
CA SER A 101 7.46 5.12 2.34
C SER A 101 8.25 5.68 3.53
N PHE A 102 8.28 4.96 4.65
CA PHE A 102 9.05 5.35 5.85
C PHE A 102 10.54 5.36 5.56
N ALA A 103 11.05 4.32 4.89
CA ALA A 103 12.45 4.20 4.55
C ALA A 103 12.92 5.34 3.65
N VAL A 104 12.12 5.72 2.64
CA VAL A 104 12.44 6.86 1.76
C VAL A 104 12.50 8.17 2.55
N TYR A 105 11.49 8.46 3.37
CA TYR A 105 11.47 9.71 4.15
C TYR A 105 12.60 9.79 5.20
N LEU A 106 13.03 8.65 5.73
CA LEU A 106 14.09 8.56 6.74
C LEU A 106 15.49 8.40 6.15
N ASP A 107 15.63 8.30 4.83
CA ASP A 107 16.87 7.89 4.15
C ASP A 107 17.45 6.57 4.70
N ASP A 108 16.59 5.63 5.13
CA ASP A 108 16.99 4.35 5.71
C ASP A 108 17.07 3.24 4.65
N VAL A 109 18.27 3.05 4.11
CA VAL A 109 18.57 2.02 3.11
C VAL A 109 18.34 0.60 3.63
N SER A 110 18.51 0.34 4.92
CA SER A 110 18.33 -1.02 5.48
C SER A 110 16.84 -1.37 5.53
N MET A 111 16.01 -0.44 6.00
CA MET A 111 14.55 -0.59 5.99
C MET A 111 14.01 -0.70 4.56
N TYR A 112 14.55 0.11 3.64
CA TYR A 112 14.18 0.05 2.22
C TYR A 112 14.45 -1.34 1.62
N ASN A 113 15.66 -1.86 1.81
CA ASN A 113 16.05 -3.17 1.29
C ASN A 113 15.25 -4.31 1.92
N TYR A 114 14.96 -4.22 3.22
CA TYR A 114 14.10 -5.18 3.91
C TYR A 114 12.69 -5.20 3.29
N ALA A 115 12.04 -4.04 3.17
CA ALA A 115 10.69 -3.93 2.65
C ALA A 115 10.62 -4.32 1.16
N LEU A 116 11.62 -3.93 0.36
CA LEU A 116 11.73 -4.31 -1.05
C LEU A 116 11.94 -5.82 -1.22
N ASN A 117 12.74 -6.45 -0.35
CA ASN A 117 12.90 -7.89 -0.34
C ASN A 117 11.60 -8.61 0.01
N ALA A 118 10.89 -8.14 1.03
CA ALA A 118 9.60 -8.69 1.44
C ALA A 118 8.54 -8.53 0.33
N TYR A 119 8.49 -7.37 -0.34
CA TYR A 119 7.62 -7.16 -1.49
C TYR A 119 7.80 -8.26 -2.55
N GLN A 120 9.04 -8.58 -2.89
CA GLN A 120 9.36 -9.53 -3.96
C GLN A 120 9.24 -11.00 -3.53
N ASN A 121 9.56 -11.32 -2.27
CA ASN A 121 9.86 -12.69 -1.86
C ASN A 121 9.02 -13.21 -0.69
N ASP A 122 8.26 -12.36 0.01
CA ASP A 122 7.41 -12.85 1.11
C ASP A 122 6.26 -13.67 0.55
N LEU A 123 6.23 -14.96 0.90
CA LEU A 123 5.26 -15.93 0.37
C LEU A 123 3.85 -15.76 0.96
N CYS A 124 3.70 -14.96 2.00
CA CYS A 124 2.42 -14.68 2.63
C CYS A 124 1.92 -13.28 2.32
N ALA A 125 2.78 -12.31 2.02
CA ALA A 125 2.44 -10.90 1.89
C ALA A 125 3.02 -10.20 0.66
N GLY A 126 4.08 -10.71 0.04
CA GLY A 126 4.66 -10.12 -1.16
C GLY A 126 3.73 -10.26 -2.38
N VAL A 127 4.18 -9.80 -3.54
CA VAL A 127 3.44 -9.94 -4.81
C VAL A 127 3.14 -11.42 -5.12
N LEU A 128 4.09 -12.32 -4.89
CA LEU A 128 3.90 -13.76 -5.11
C LEU A 128 3.01 -14.45 -4.08
N GLY A 129 2.87 -13.89 -2.88
CA GLY A 129 1.90 -14.37 -1.88
C GLY A 129 0.47 -13.86 -2.12
N ASN A 130 0.32 -12.81 -2.92
CA ASN A 130 -0.98 -12.20 -3.22
C ASN A 130 -1.57 -12.64 -4.56
N TRP A 131 -0.75 -12.91 -5.58
CA TRP A 131 -1.27 -13.26 -6.91
C TRP A 131 -0.58 -14.47 -7.51
N ASP A 132 -1.41 -15.37 -8.06
CA ASP A 132 -0.95 -16.49 -8.86
C ASP A 132 -0.36 -15.97 -10.19
N THR A 133 0.85 -16.42 -10.53
CA THR A 133 1.59 -15.88 -11.66
C THR A 133 1.01 -16.26 -13.03
N GLU A 134 0.23 -17.33 -13.10
CA GLU A 134 -0.36 -17.80 -14.36
C GLU A 134 -1.70 -17.12 -14.61
N THR A 135 -2.58 -17.14 -13.61
CA THR A 135 -3.99 -16.76 -13.70
C THR A 135 -4.28 -15.32 -13.25
N GLY A 136 -3.43 -14.73 -12.39
CA GLY A 136 -3.73 -13.48 -11.71
C GLY A 136 -4.71 -13.61 -10.54
N GLN A 137 -5.12 -14.83 -10.17
CA GLN A 137 -6.00 -15.03 -9.02
C GLN A 137 -5.40 -14.41 -7.75
N GLY A 138 -6.19 -13.60 -7.06
CA GLY A 138 -5.82 -13.01 -5.78
C GLY A 138 -6.00 -14.01 -4.62
N SER A 139 -5.07 -14.04 -3.67
CA SER A 139 -5.14 -14.93 -2.49
C SER A 139 -6.27 -14.55 -1.51
N GLU A 140 -6.81 -13.34 -1.65
CA GLU A 140 -7.98 -12.80 -0.93
C GLU A 140 -9.30 -12.94 -1.72
N THR A 141 -9.28 -13.43 -2.97
CA THR A 141 -10.48 -13.51 -3.84
C THR A 141 -11.62 -14.32 -3.22
N GLY A 142 -11.29 -15.38 -2.47
CA GLY A 142 -12.27 -16.20 -1.76
C GLY A 142 -12.85 -15.54 -0.51
N ARG A 143 -12.22 -14.50 0.05
CA ARG A 143 -12.67 -13.80 1.26
C ARG A 143 -13.74 -12.77 0.94
N ASP A 144 -13.35 -11.72 0.25
CA ASP A 144 -14.19 -10.63 -0.22
C ASP A 144 -13.44 -9.76 -1.24
N GLN A 145 -14.19 -9.02 -2.05
CA GLN A 145 -13.62 -8.21 -3.11
C GLN A 145 -12.98 -6.92 -2.60
N GLY A 146 -13.28 -6.48 -1.38
CA GLY A 146 -12.63 -5.31 -0.77
C GLY A 146 -11.15 -5.57 -0.49
N HIS A 147 -10.82 -6.70 0.13
CA HIS A 147 -9.44 -7.09 0.42
C HIS A 147 -8.68 -7.46 -0.86
N ALA A 148 -9.31 -8.19 -1.79
CA ALA A 148 -8.71 -8.50 -3.08
C ALA A 148 -8.37 -7.22 -3.87
N THR A 149 -9.26 -6.23 -3.87
CA THR A 149 -9.05 -4.96 -4.59
C THR A 149 -8.02 -4.07 -3.89
N THR A 150 -8.07 -3.93 -2.56
CA THR A 150 -7.10 -3.08 -1.82
C THR A 150 -5.67 -3.62 -1.90
N ALA A 151 -5.48 -4.95 -1.95
CA ALA A 151 -4.14 -5.53 -2.16
C ALA A 151 -3.46 -4.95 -3.41
N LEU A 152 -4.20 -4.82 -4.52
CA LEU A 152 -3.69 -4.25 -5.77
C LEU A 152 -3.26 -2.79 -5.59
N GLY A 153 -4.06 -2.00 -4.87
CA GLY A 153 -3.74 -0.62 -4.52
C GLY A 153 -2.45 -0.51 -3.72
N TRP A 154 -2.31 -1.29 -2.64
CA TRP A 154 -1.11 -1.30 -1.81
C TRP A 154 0.13 -1.72 -2.59
N ALA A 155 0.01 -2.74 -3.45
CA ALA A 155 1.12 -3.15 -4.31
C ALA A 155 1.50 -2.09 -5.34
N ALA A 156 0.51 -1.39 -5.91
CA ALA A 156 0.75 -0.30 -6.86
C ALA A 156 1.36 0.93 -6.19
N GLU A 157 0.93 1.30 -4.99
CA GLU A 157 1.51 2.41 -4.22
C GLU A 157 2.94 2.09 -3.79
N ALA A 158 3.22 0.88 -3.30
CA ALA A 158 4.57 0.42 -3.01
C ALA A 158 5.48 0.50 -4.25
N ALA A 159 4.98 0.05 -5.40
CA ALA A 159 5.70 0.16 -6.66
C ALA A 159 5.92 1.62 -7.09
N ARG A 160 4.99 2.53 -6.78
CA ARG A 160 5.15 3.97 -7.04
C ARG A 160 6.25 4.59 -6.18
N VAL A 161 6.34 4.22 -4.90
CA VAL A 161 7.41 4.65 -4.00
C VAL A 161 8.76 4.16 -4.52
N VAL A 162 8.88 2.89 -4.92
CA VAL A 162 10.12 2.35 -5.47
C VAL A 162 10.50 3.03 -6.80
N GLN A 163 9.51 3.36 -7.63
CA GLN A 163 9.70 4.12 -8.87
C GLN A 163 10.16 5.56 -8.64
N SER A 164 9.75 6.22 -7.55
CA SER A 164 10.28 7.55 -7.23
C SER A 164 11.77 7.52 -6.91
N GLN A 165 12.29 6.36 -6.49
CA GLN A 165 13.72 6.11 -6.25
C GLN A 165 14.47 5.62 -7.50
N GLY A 166 13.82 5.60 -8.67
CA GLY A 166 14.46 5.25 -9.95
C GLY A 166 14.45 3.76 -10.30
N HIS A 167 13.69 2.93 -9.57
CA HIS A 167 13.60 1.48 -9.81
C HIS A 167 12.21 1.04 -10.27
N ASP A 168 12.12 0.04 -11.13
CA ASP A 168 10.83 -0.45 -11.65
C ASP A 168 10.48 -1.83 -11.08
N ILE A 169 9.47 -1.86 -10.22
CA ILE A 169 8.89 -3.12 -9.72
C ILE A 169 7.44 -3.35 -10.15
N TYR A 170 6.85 -2.44 -10.93
CA TYR A 170 5.57 -2.70 -11.59
C TYR A 170 5.71 -3.79 -12.66
N SER A 171 6.89 -3.90 -13.30
CA SER A 171 7.15 -4.93 -14.32
C SER A 171 7.46 -6.32 -13.77
N LEU A 172 7.47 -6.51 -12.45
CA LEU A 172 7.81 -7.82 -11.86
C LEU A 172 6.84 -8.91 -12.33
N HIS A 173 7.41 -10.10 -12.58
CA HIS A 173 6.68 -11.30 -12.97
C HIS A 173 5.72 -11.06 -14.15
N ASP A 174 6.23 -10.43 -15.21
CA ASP A 174 5.47 -10.09 -16.42
C ASP A 174 4.23 -9.23 -16.15
N ASN A 175 4.42 -8.14 -15.39
CA ASN A 175 3.36 -7.22 -14.94
C ASN A 175 2.28 -7.93 -14.09
N LEU A 176 2.67 -8.71 -13.09
CA LEU A 176 1.75 -9.50 -12.26
C LEU A 176 0.65 -8.67 -11.60
N ILE A 177 0.94 -7.44 -11.17
CA ILE A 177 -0.08 -6.55 -10.59
C ILE A 177 -1.14 -6.20 -11.63
N LEU A 178 -0.76 -5.97 -12.90
CA LEU A 178 -1.73 -5.73 -13.97
C LEU A 178 -2.58 -6.97 -14.21
N LYS A 179 -1.96 -8.16 -14.27
CA LYS A 179 -2.68 -9.43 -14.42
C LYS A 179 -3.68 -9.67 -13.28
N GLY A 180 -3.27 -9.40 -12.04
CA GLY A 180 -4.15 -9.46 -10.88
C GLY A 180 -5.28 -8.44 -10.94
N ALA A 181 -5.00 -7.22 -11.43
CA ALA A 181 -6.00 -6.18 -11.62
C ALA A 181 -7.05 -6.57 -12.66
N GLU A 182 -6.63 -7.14 -13.79
CA GLU A 182 -7.54 -7.64 -14.83
C GLU A 182 -8.42 -8.79 -14.30
N TYR A 183 -7.84 -9.73 -13.57
CA TYR A 183 -8.57 -10.81 -12.91
C TYR A 183 -9.65 -10.26 -11.96
N THR A 184 -9.26 -9.37 -11.03
CA THR A 184 -10.16 -8.79 -10.03
C THR A 184 -11.24 -7.91 -10.68
N ALA A 185 -10.86 -7.10 -11.67
CA ALA A 185 -11.78 -6.28 -12.45
C ALA A 185 -12.84 -7.13 -13.16
N LYS A 186 -12.41 -8.17 -13.88
CA LYS A 186 -13.30 -9.10 -14.59
C LYS A 186 -14.35 -9.69 -13.65
N TYR A 187 -13.92 -10.19 -12.49
CA TYR A 187 -14.85 -10.75 -11.53
C TYR A 187 -15.82 -9.70 -10.99
N ASN A 188 -15.33 -8.50 -10.65
CA ASN A 188 -16.15 -7.41 -10.13
C ASN A 188 -17.15 -6.83 -11.15
N LEU A 189 -16.87 -6.94 -12.45
CA LEU A 189 -17.79 -6.59 -13.54
C LEU A 189 -18.90 -7.64 -13.75
N GLY A 190 -18.94 -8.71 -12.97
CA GLY A 190 -19.98 -9.73 -13.03
C GLY A 190 -19.64 -10.94 -13.89
N TYR A 191 -18.44 -10.99 -14.48
CA TYR A 191 -17.98 -12.15 -15.25
C TYR A 191 -17.45 -13.27 -14.34
N GLU A 192 -17.40 -14.48 -14.88
CA GLU A 192 -16.75 -15.62 -14.24
C GLU A 192 -15.23 -15.58 -14.45
N VAL A 193 -14.49 -16.08 -13.47
CA VAL A 193 -13.03 -16.17 -13.45
C VAL A 193 -12.58 -17.57 -13.05
N PRO A 194 -11.44 -18.08 -13.55
CA PRO A 194 -10.89 -19.34 -13.06
C PRO A 194 -10.53 -19.21 -11.58
N TYR A 195 -10.83 -20.22 -10.76
CA TYR A 195 -10.52 -20.18 -9.34
C TYR A 195 -9.97 -21.53 -8.86
N ASP A 196 -8.76 -21.53 -8.31
CA ASP A 196 -8.14 -22.64 -7.60
C ASP A 196 -8.27 -22.43 -6.08
N SER A 197 -9.07 -23.28 -5.41
CA SER A 197 -9.24 -23.22 -3.96
C SER A 197 -7.98 -23.62 -3.16
N LYS A 198 -6.90 -24.04 -3.84
CA LYS A 198 -5.58 -24.28 -3.24
C LYS A 198 -4.69 -23.03 -3.22
N PHE A 199 -5.04 -21.98 -3.96
CA PHE A 199 -4.35 -20.70 -3.93
C PHE A 199 -5.12 -19.70 -3.05
N TYR A 200 -4.71 -19.60 -1.79
CA TYR A 200 -5.36 -18.75 -0.78
C TYR A 200 -4.32 -18.15 0.16
N ARG A 201 -4.70 -17.06 0.84
CA ARG A 201 -3.82 -16.35 1.78
C ARG A 201 -3.28 -17.25 2.89
N CYS A 202 -2.08 -16.93 3.38
CA CYS A 202 -1.62 -17.50 4.64
C CYS A 202 -2.62 -17.19 5.77
N GLU A 203 -2.73 -18.14 6.70
CA GLU A 203 -3.63 -18.07 7.86
C GLU A 203 -5.11 -17.83 7.50
N ALA A 204 -5.56 -18.30 6.33
CA ALA A 204 -6.97 -18.19 5.90
C ALA A 204 -7.96 -18.74 6.95
N ILE A 205 -7.55 -19.72 7.77
CA ILE A 205 -8.36 -20.28 8.86
C ILE A 205 -8.82 -19.21 9.87
N LEU A 206 -8.04 -18.14 10.07
CA LEU A 206 -8.38 -17.04 10.97
C LEU A 206 -9.51 -16.15 10.42
N VAL A 207 -9.83 -16.27 9.13
CA VAL A 207 -10.85 -15.48 8.44
C VAL A 207 -11.86 -16.37 7.69
N ASN A 208 -12.11 -17.57 8.23
CA ASN A 208 -13.08 -18.55 7.71
C ASN A 208 -12.77 -19.10 6.31
N GLY A 209 -11.50 -19.15 5.91
CA GLY A 209 -11.03 -19.86 4.72
C GLY A 209 -10.35 -21.20 5.06
N PRO A 210 -9.79 -21.91 4.05
CA PRO A 210 -9.85 -21.59 2.61
C PRO A 210 -11.28 -21.66 2.06
N TRP A 211 -11.52 -21.01 0.93
CA TRP A 211 -12.85 -20.89 0.33
C TRP A 211 -12.94 -21.68 -0.97
N ASP A 212 -14.08 -22.33 -1.21
CA ASP A 212 -14.30 -23.18 -2.39
C ASP A 212 -14.66 -22.40 -3.67
N ALA A 213 -14.95 -21.10 -3.55
CA ALA A 213 -15.31 -20.24 -4.67
C ALA A 213 -14.90 -18.77 -4.39
N PRO A 214 -14.82 -17.92 -5.44
CA PRO A 214 -14.72 -16.48 -5.29
C PRO A 214 -15.89 -15.92 -4.46
N SER A 215 -15.60 -14.98 -3.57
CA SER A 215 -16.63 -14.38 -2.70
C SER A 215 -17.46 -13.35 -3.45
N ASN A 216 -18.78 -13.34 -3.23
CA ASN A 216 -19.66 -12.26 -3.70
C ASN A 216 -19.71 -11.06 -2.73
N ILE A 217 -19.03 -11.12 -1.58
CA ILE A 217 -18.99 -10.01 -0.64
C ILE A 217 -18.28 -8.82 -1.30
N SER A 218 -18.99 -7.68 -1.35
CA SER A 218 -18.53 -6.43 -1.97
C SER A 218 -18.23 -6.51 -3.47
N ARG A 219 -18.74 -7.53 -4.17
CA ARG A 219 -18.57 -7.66 -5.63
C ARG A 219 -19.24 -6.49 -6.36
N GLY A 220 -18.48 -5.81 -7.20
CA GLY A 220 -18.97 -4.66 -7.98
C GLY A 220 -19.44 -3.46 -7.13
N ALA A 221 -18.97 -3.33 -5.89
CA ALA A 221 -19.38 -2.25 -5.01
C ALA A 221 -19.01 -0.87 -5.59
N ALA A 222 -20.02 -0.01 -5.79
CA ALA A 222 -19.87 1.32 -6.38
C ALA A 222 -19.03 2.30 -5.53
N SER A 223 -18.93 2.07 -4.22
CA SER A 223 -18.05 2.81 -3.30
C SER A 223 -16.78 2.02 -2.98
N GLY A 224 -16.35 1.13 -3.88
CA GLY A 224 -15.18 0.28 -3.72
C GLY A 224 -13.87 1.06 -3.63
N PRO A 225 -12.77 0.40 -3.24
CA PRO A 225 -11.46 1.03 -3.10
C PRO A 225 -10.99 1.73 -4.38
N HIS A 226 -10.54 2.98 -4.27
CA HIS A 226 -10.05 3.79 -5.39
C HIS A 226 -8.62 3.38 -5.83
N VAL A 227 -8.46 2.15 -6.31
CA VAL A 227 -7.15 1.59 -6.72
C VAL A 227 -6.93 1.63 -8.23
N TRP A 228 -7.98 1.82 -9.00
CA TRP A 228 -7.95 1.65 -10.43
C TRP A 228 -7.14 2.74 -11.13
N ASP A 229 -7.24 3.99 -10.69
CA ASP A 229 -6.56 5.14 -11.32
C ASP A 229 -5.03 4.97 -11.38
N ILE A 230 -4.40 4.54 -10.28
CA ILE A 230 -2.94 4.37 -10.23
C ILE A 230 -2.48 3.25 -11.16
N ILE A 231 -3.25 2.16 -11.24
CA ILE A 231 -2.96 1.01 -12.11
C ILE A 231 -3.16 1.41 -13.58
N TYR A 232 -4.30 2.02 -13.91
CA TYR A 232 -4.60 2.49 -15.26
C TYR A 232 -3.56 3.49 -15.76
N HIS A 233 -3.26 4.50 -14.95
CA HIS A 233 -2.26 5.50 -15.32
C HIS A 233 -0.89 4.85 -15.53
N GLN A 234 -0.47 3.93 -14.66
CA GLN A 234 0.84 3.33 -14.79
C GLN A 234 0.97 2.37 -15.98
N TYR A 235 -0.01 1.49 -16.21
CA TYR A 235 0.10 0.47 -17.24
C TYR A 235 -0.44 0.93 -18.60
N VAL A 236 -1.59 1.59 -18.63
CA VAL A 236 -2.20 2.02 -19.90
C VAL A 236 -1.62 3.35 -20.35
N VAL A 237 -1.66 4.38 -19.51
CA VAL A 237 -1.26 5.73 -19.93
C VAL A 237 0.26 5.86 -20.08
N LYS A 238 1.04 5.40 -19.08
CA LYS A 238 2.50 5.54 -19.10
C LYS A 238 3.21 4.48 -19.93
N ARG A 239 2.72 3.25 -19.97
CA ARG A 239 3.37 2.12 -20.68
C ARG A 239 2.72 1.73 -21.99
N GLY A 240 1.52 2.24 -22.30
CA GLY A 240 0.83 1.92 -23.54
C GLY A 240 0.37 0.47 -23.63
N LEU A 241 0.20 -0.22 -22.50
CA LEU A 241 -0.30 -1.59 -22.47
C LEU A 241 -1.82 -1.61 -22.65
N GLU A 242 -2.32 -2.66 -23.27
CA GLU A 242 -3.75 -2.94 -23.30
C GLU A 242 -4.20 -3.47 -21.93
N ALA A 243 -5.33 -2.97 -21.42
CA ALA A 243 -6.03 -3.50 -20.26
C ALA A 243 -7.47 -3.83 -20.70
N PRO A 244 -7.78 -5.11 -21.01
CA PRO A 244 -9.06 -5.51 -21.61
C PRO A 244 -10.27 -5.07 -20.78
N GLU A 245 -10.14 -5.10 -19.45
CA GLU A 245 -11.21 -4.75 -18.52
C GLU A 245 -11.20 -3.26 -18.14
N ARG A 246 -10.86 -2.39 -19.11
CA ARG A 246 -10.77 -0.93 -18.97
C ARG A 246 -12.00 -0.27 -18.33
N GLU A 247 -13.16 -0.91 -18.42
CA GLU A 247 -14.42 -0.41 -17.86
C GLU A 247 -14.41 -0.39 -16.32
N ALA A 248 -13.59 -1.23 -15.67
CA ALA A 248 -13.39 -1.17 -14.23
C ALA A 248 -12.53 0.03 -13.78
N PHE A 249 -11.89 0.74 -14.71
CA PHE A 249 -11.03 1.89 -14.43
C PHE A 249 -11.71 3.24 -14.69
N ASN A 250 -13.01 3.26 -15.03
CA ASN A 250 -13.79 4.47 -15.30
C ASN A 250 -14.82 4.76 -14.20
#